data_AF-A0AA38GWF7-F1
#
_entry.id   AF-A0AA38GWF7-F1
#
_cell.length_a   1.000
_cell.length_b   1.000
_cell.length_c   1.000
_cell.angle_alpha   90.00
_cell.angle_beta   90.00
_cell.angle_gamma   90.00
#
_symmetry.space_group_name_H-M   'P 1'
#
loop_
_entity.id
_entity.type
_entity.pdbx_description
1 polymer ?
#
loop_
_entity_poly.entity_id
_entity_poly.type
_entity_poly.pdbx_seq_one_letter_code
_entity_poly.pdbx_strand_id
1 'polypeptide(L)'
;KMGRTASCDKMAIRKGPWSPEEDWKLIAYIRKYGHGNWRSVPKQAGLMRCGKSCRLRWTNYLRPDLKRGNFTLHEEQTIFQLHQILGNRWSKIASFLPGRTDNEIKN
;
A
#
# COMPACT_ATOMS: atom_id res chain seq x y z
N LYS A 1 -2.70 -8.98 -28.43
CA LYS A 1 -2.77 -9.39 -27.01
C LYS A 1 -1.34 -9.64 -26.52
N MET A 2 -0.69 -8.66 -25.90
CA MET A 2 0.70 -8.78 -25.43
C MET A 2 0.75 -9.53 -24.10
N GLY A 3 1.50 -10.63 -24.06
CA GLY A 3 1.67 -11.48 -22.89
C GLY A 3 2.36 -10.78 -21.72
N ARG A 4 1.99 -11.17 -20.50
CA ARG A 4 2.54 -10.65 -19.24
C ARG A 4 4.01 -11.09 -19.12
N THR A 5 4.95 -10.17 -19.23
CA THR A 5 6.35 -10.44 -18.87
C THR A 5 6.48 -10.60 -17.37
N ALA A 6 6.55 -11.86 -16.92
CA ALA A 6 7.02 -12.23 -15.59
C ALA A 6 8.55 -12.15 -15.57
N SER A 7 9.13 -10.95 -15.55
CA SER A 7 10.56 -10.82 -15.24
C SER A 7 10.72 -10.55 -13.75
N CYS A 8 10.63 -11.64 -13.00
CA CYS A 8 11.25 -11.78 -11.69
C CYS A 8 12.59 -12.46 -11.96
N ASP A 9 13.58 -11.71 -12.43
CA ASP A 9 14.91 -12.25 -12.72
C ASP A 9 15.54 -12.78 -11.43
N LYS A 10 15.53 -14.12 -11.29
CA LYS A 10 16.53 -15.03 -10.69
C LYS A 10 17.15 -14.70 -9.33
N MET A 11 16.67 -13.69 -8.61
CA MET A 11 17.03 -13.36 -7.24
C MET A 11 15.88 -13.76 -6.31
N ALA A 12 16.19 -14.40 -5.18
CA ALA A 12 15.19 -14.82 -4.20
C ALA A 12 14.44 -13.60 -3.64
N ILE A 13 13.25 -13.31 -4.18
CA ILE A 13 12.39 -12.24 -3.67
C ILE A 13 11.94 -12.58 -2.25
N ARG A 14 12.20 -11.67 -1.31
CA ARG A 14 11.80 -11.80 0.09
C ARG A 14 10.28 -11.70 0.21
N LYS A 15 9.69 -12.69 0.89
CA LYS A 15 8.28 -12.71 1.32
C LYS A 15 8.22 -12.52 2.84
N GLY A 16 7.07 -12.09 3.35
CA GLY A 16 6.88 -11.89 4.79
C GLY A 16 7.16 -10.45 5.26
N PRO A 17 7.39 -10.25 6.57
CA PRO A 17 7.42 -8.94 7.22
C PRO A 17 8.51 -8.04 6.63
N TRP A 18 8.25 -6.73 6.62
CA TRP A 18 9.22 -5.71 6.20
C TRP A 18 10.10 -5.31 7.37
N SER A 19 11.41 -5.23 7.14
CA SER A 19 12.34 -4.70 8.15
C SER A 19 12.41 -3.16 8.10
N PRO A 20 12.84 -2.50 9.18
CA PRO A 20 13.02 -1.03 9.19
C PRO A 20 13.95 -0.53 8.08
N GLU A 21 14.99 -1.29 7.73
CA GLU A 21 15.93 -0.96 6.66
C GLU A 21 15.26 -1.01 5.28
N GLU A 22 14.38 -1.99 5.05
CA GLU A 22 13.60 -2.07 3.81
C GLU A 22 12.62 -0.89 3.71
N ASP A 23 11.96 -0.54 4.81
CA ASP A 23 11.07 0.61 4.87
C ASP A 23 11.82 1.91 4.58
N TRP A 24 12.98 2.11 5.21
CA TRP A 24 13.81 3.30 4.99
C TRP A 24 14.23 3.43 3.52
N LYS A 25 14.68 2.35 2.88
CA LYS A 25 15.03 2.35 1.46
C LYS A 25 13.84 2.74 0.58
N LEU A 26 12.66 2.19 0.86
CA LEU A 26 11.44 2.50 0.11
C LEU A 26 11.03 3.96 0.29
N ILE A 27 11.05 4.46 1.52
CA ILE A 27 10.74 5.86 1.85
C ILE A 27 11.73 6.80 1.18
N ALA A 28 13.03 6.56 1.33
CA ALA A 28 14.08 7.41 0.76
C ALA A 28 13.95 7.49 -0.77
N TYR A 29 13.71 6.35 -1.43
CA TYR A 29 13.48 6.31 -2.86
C TYR A 29 12.25 7.13 -3.28
N ILE A 30 11.10 6.89 -2.65
CA ILE A 30 9.85 7.57 -3.04
C ILE A 30 9.89 9.06 -2.73
N ARG A 31 10.51 9.48 -1.61
CA ARG A 31 10.69 10.91 -1.31
C ARG A 31 11.57 11.62 -2.33
N LYS A 32 12.60 10.93 -2.85
CA LYS A 32 13.55 11.53 -3.80
C LYS A 32 13.04 11.52 -5.24
N TYR A 33 12.35 10.47 -5.67
CA TYR A 33 12.01 10.26 -7.08
C TYR A 33 10.51 10.11 -7.36
N GLY A 34 9.67 10.07 -6.32
CA GLY A 34 8.30 9.57 -6.42
C GLY A 34 8.26 8.05 -6.62
N HIS A 35 7.06 7.47 -6.63
CA HIS A 35 6.91 6.03 -6.84
C HIS A 35 6.90 5.63 -8.33
N GLY A 36 6.45 6.53 -9.22
CA GLY A 36 6.32 6.25 -10.66
C GLY A 36 5.68 4.89 -10.95
N ASN A 37 6.40 4.04 -11.69
CA ASN A 37 6.03 2.66 -11.97
C ASN A 37 6.52 1.71 -10.87
N TRP A 38 5.59 1.15 -10.09
CA TRP A 38 5.88 0.18 -9.03
C TRP A 38 6.73 -1.03 -9.46
N ARG A 39 6.74 -1.41 -10.75
CA ARG A 39 7.57 -2.52 -11.23
C ARG A 39 9.07 -2.22 -11.15
N SER A 40 9.49 -0.96 -11.33
CA SER A 40 10.91 -0.58 -11.33
C SER A 40 11.40 -0.21 -9.92
N VAL A 41 10.51 0.25 -9.04
CA VAL A 41 10.82 0.69 -7.67
C VAL A 41 11.73 -0.28 -6.92
N PRO A 42 11.49 -1.60 -6.85
CA PRO A 42 12.34 -2.46 -6.02
C PRO A 42 13.79 -2.48 -6.45
N LYS A 43 14.03 -2.61 -7.77
CA LYS A 43 15.39 -2.61 -8.33
C LYS A 43 16.08 -1.26 -8.08
N GLN A 44 15.37 -0.15 -8.32
CA GLN A 44 15.92 1.19 -8.18
C GLN A 44 16.14 1.62 -6.72
N ALA A 45 15.33 1.10 -5.79
CA ALA A 45 15.47 1.32 -4.35
C ALA A 45 16.44 0.33 -3.66
N GLY A 46 17.03 -0.62 -4.40
CA GLY A 46 17.92 -1.64 -3.82
C GLY A 46 17.19 -2.59 -2.85
N LEU A 47 15.96 -2.98 -3.21
CA LEU A 47 15.08 -3.86 -2.45
C LEU A 47 14.92 -5.23 -3.12
N MET A 48 15.00 -6.28 -2.31
CA MET A 48 14.72 -7.65 -2.71
C MET A 48 13.23 -7.99 -2.60
N ARG A 49 12.38 -7.10 -3.11
CA ARG A 49 10.91 -7.18 -3.05
C ARG A 49 10.32 -7.09 -4.45
N CYS A 50 9.07 -7.54 -4.62
CA CYS A 50 8.36 -7.30 -5.88
C CYS A 50 7.63 -5.95 -5.83
N GLY A 51 7.37 -5.36 -7.00
CA GLY A 51 6.69 -4.07 -7.10
C GLY A 51 5.32 -4.02 -6.42
N LYS A 52 4.57 -5.13 -6.47
CA LYS A 52 3.30 -5.28 -5.73
C LYS A 52 3.50 -5.14 -4.22
N SER A 53 4.56 -5.73 -3.67
CA SER A 53 4.87 -5.65 -2.24
C SER A 53 5.28 -4.24 -1.84
N CYS A 54 6.12 -3.57 -2.63
CA CYS A 54 6.49 -2.17 -2.41
C CYS A 54 5.26 -1.25 -2.42
N ARG A 55 4.36 -1.41 -3.41
CA ARG A 55 3.11 -0.64 -3.48
C ARG A 55 2.28 -0.81 -2.21
N LEU A 56 2.00 -2.07 -1.84
CA LEU A 56 1.19 -2.36 -0.65
C LEU A 56 1.82 -1.82 0.63
N ARG A 57 3.15 -1.95 0.78
CA ARG A 57 3.85 -1.43 1.96
C ARG A 57 3.73 0.09 2.04
N TRP A 58 3.97 0.77 0.93
CA TRP A 58 3.85 2.22 0.87
C TRP A 58 2.42 2.68 1.18
N THR A 59 1.42 2.18 0.45
CA THR A 59 0.03 2.65 0.53
C THR A 59 -0.60 2.40 1.89
N ASN A 60 -0.25 1.28 2.55
CA ASN A 60 -0.92 0.86 3.77
C ASN A 60 -0.15 1.24 5.04
N TYR A 61 1.17 1.45 4.95
CA TYR A 61 2.00 1.60 6.14
C TYR A 61 2.97 2.76 6.11
N LEU A 62 3.47 3.24 4.97
CA LEU A 62 4.57 4.24 4.98
C LEU A 62 4.17 5.62 4.46
N ARG A 63 3.03 5.74 3.77
CA ARG A 63 2.55 7.03 3.26
C ARG A 63 2.31 8.01 4.43
N PRO A 64 2.78 9.26 4.36
CA PRO A 64 2.82 10.18 5.51
C PRO A 64 1.46 10.72 5.96
N ASP A 65 0.47 10.70 5.09
CA ASP A 65 -0.91 11.16 5.33
C ASP A 65 -1.81 10.09 6.00
N LEU A 66 -1.25 8.94 6.37
CA LEU A 66 -1.99 7.86 7.01
C LEU A 66 -2.25 8.19 8.49
N LYS A 67 -3.51 8.10 8.90
CA LYS A 67 -3.87 8.15 10.31
C LYS A 67 -3.41 6.89 11.02
N ARG A 68 -2.99 7.04 12.28
CA ARG A 68 -2.59 5.93 13.15
C ARG A 68 -3.53 5.85 14.35
N GLY A 69 -3.73 4.63 14.84
CA GLY A 69 -4.61 4.36 15.97
C GLY A 69 -6.04 4.02 15.54
N ASN A 70 -6.90 3.88 16.55
CA ASN A 70 -8.26 3.39 16.41
C ASN A 70 -9.12 4.32 15.56
N PHE A 71 -10.20 3.78 15.00
CA PHE A 71 -11.22 4.60 14.36
C PHE A 71 -11.90 5.49 15.40
N THR A 72 -12.20 6.73 14.99
CA THR A 72 -13.11 7.56 15.78
C THR A 72 -14.54 7.06 15.61
N LEU A 73 -15.43 7.36 16.56
CA LEU A 73 -16.85 7.01 16.46
C LEU A 73 -17.49 7.49 15.14
N HIS A 74 -17.10 8.68 14.67
CA HIS A 74 -17.58 9.21 13.40
C HIS A 74 -17.07 8.39 12.20
N GLU A 75 -15.81 7.96 12.21
CA GLU A 75 -15.26 7.08 11.18
C GLU A 75 -15.99 5.73 11.17
N GLU A 76 -16.23 5.13 12.35
CA GLU A 76 -16.96 3.86 12.48
C GLU A 76 -18.41 3.96 11.95
N GLN A 77 -19.13 5.00 12.34
CA GLN A 77 -20.49 5.27 11.85
C GLN A 77 -20.52 5.45 10.33
N THR A 78 -19.54 6.20 9.79
CA THR A 78 -19.41 6.41 8.35
C THR A 78 -19.12 5.10 7.61
N ILE A 79 -18.22 4.27 8.14
CA ILE A 79 -17.91 2.94 7.58
C ILE A 79 -19.18 2.07 7.56
N PHE A 80 -19.90 2.00 8.69
CA PHE A 80 -21.12 1.21 8.81
C PHE A 80 -22.19 1.64 7.78
N GLN A 81 -22.49 2.93 7.72
CA GLN A 81 -23.51 3.46 6.80
C GLN A 81 -23.12 3.24 5.33
N LEU A 82 -21.87 3.52 4.97
CA LEU A 82 -21.40 3.33 3.61
C LEU A 82 -21.33 1.84 3.24
N HIS A 83 -21.03 0.95 4.18
CA HIS A 83 -21.06 -0.49 3.93
C HIS A 83 -22.49 -1.00 3.66
N GLN A 84 -23.50 -0.50 4.38
CA GLN A 84 -24.90 -0.82 4.09
C GLN A 84 -25.32 -0.42 2.66
N ILE A 85 -24.81 0.71 2.17
CA ILE A 85 -25.17 1.26 0.85
C ILE A 85 -24.32 0.64 -0.27
N LEU A 86 -23.02 0.47 -0.05
CA LEU A 86 -22.04 0.14 -1.07
C LEU A 86 -21.57 -1.32 -1.02
N GLY A 87 -21.86 -2.04 0.05
CA GLY A 87 -21.33 -3.38 0.33
C GLY A 87 -19.80 -3.37 0.44
N ASN A 88 -19.17 -4.45 -0.02
CA ASN A 88 -17.72 -4.68 0.09
C ASN A 88 -16.85 -3.85 -0.87
N ARG A 89 -17.31 -2.66 -1.27
CA ARG A 89 -16.57 -1.72 -2.12
C ARG A 89 -15.57 -0.89 -1.28
N TRP A 90 -14.67 -1.57 -0.59
CA TRP A 90 -13.75 -0.98 0.41
C TRP A 90 -12.96 0.22 -0.10
N SER A 91 -12.42 0.14 -1.33
CA SER A 91 -11.67 1.25 -1.94
C SER A 91 -12.56 2.47 -2.20
N LYS A 92 -13.86 2.30 -2.44
CA LYS A 92 -14.81 3.40 -2.55
C LYS A 92 -15.15 3.97 -1.17
N ILE A 93 -15.36 3.12 -0.17
CA ILE A 93 -15.59 3.57 1.22
C ILE A 93 -14.39 4.38 1.73
N ALA A 94 -13.16 3.90 1.49
CA ALA A 94 -11.92 4.59 1.85
C ALA A 94 -11.80 6.00 1.27
N SER A 95 -12.38 6.25 0.09
CA SER A 95 -12.37 7.59 -0.52
C SER A 95 -13.15 8.65 0.29
N PHE A 96 -14.00 8.23 1.23
CA PHE A 96 -14.73 9.12 2.15
C PHE A 96 -14.05 9.29 3.52
N LEU A 97 -12.92 8.60 3.75
CA LEU A 97 -12.24 8.56 5.05
C LEU A 97 -10.77 9.00 4.88
N PRO A 98 -10.50 10.31 4.87
CA PRO A 98 -9.16 10.83 4.66
C PRO A 98 -8.14 10.24 5.65
N GLY A 99 -7.05 9.71 5.10
CA GLY A 99 -5.98 9.07 5.85
C GLY A 99 -6.25 7.63 6.29
N ARG A 100 -7.40 7.03 5.95
CA ARG A 100 -7.69 5.60 6.14
C ARG A 100 -7.59 4.85 4.82
N THR A 101 -7.17 3.60 4.90
CA THR A 101 -6.99 2.72 3.75
C THR A 101 -8.13 1.72 3.63
N ASP A 102 -8.34 1.23 2.42
CA ASP A 102 -9.30 0.15 2.16
C ASP A 102 -8.95 -1.12 2.94
N ASN A 103 -7.67 -1.37 3.19
CA ASN A 103 -7.23 -2.48 4.03
C ASN A 103 -7.58 -2.26 5.51
N GLU A 104 -7.45 -1.05 6.05
CA GLU A 104 -7.88 -0.75 7.43
C GLU A 104 -9.39 -0.85 7.59
N ILE A 105 -10.17 -0.41 6.60
CA ILE A 105 -11.65 -0.42 6.70
C ILE A 105 -12.22 -1.84 6.60
N LYS A 106 -11.55 -2.71 5.86
CA LYS A 106 -11.98 -4.10 5.64
C LYS A 106 -11.66 -5.01 6.84
N ASN A 107 -10.57 -4.75 7.57
CA ASN A 107 -10.07 -5.61 8.65
C ASN A 107 -10.50 -5.09 10.01
#